data_AF-A0A4Y2MC77-F1
#
_entry.id   AF-A0A4Y2MC77-F1
#
_cell.length_a   1.000
_cell.length_b   1.000
_cell.length_c   1.000
_cell.angle_alpha   90.00
_cell.angle_beta   90.00
_cell.angle_gamma   90.00
#
_symmetry.space_group_name_H-M   'P 1'
#
loop_
_entity.id
_entity.type
_entity.pdbx_description
1 polymer ?
#
loop_
_entity_poly.entity_id
_entity_poly.type
_entity_poly.pdbx_seq_one_letter_code
_entity_poly.pdbx_strand_id
1 'polypeptide(L)'
;VLDDIKLSILATNLQKYKGQCEKMRHIVETGVDFRKKHIRNSLKALMMMACDLCSSWKRWDEHKNIIWSIYKEYFNQGDKEASFGITTPDHMLRTNAESIPKYQTSFLENVVMPVLLLLTKIFPQLKEILKTTQDNLECWKTYH
;
A
#
# COMPACT_ATOMS: atom_id res chain seq x y z
N VAL A 1 -0.41 -24.51 -7.65
CA VAL A 1 -0.03 -24.16 -6.26
C VAL A 1 1.29 -23.41 -6.20
N LEU A 2 2.43 -24.00 -6.56
CA LEU A 2 3.74 -23.31 -6.49
C LEU A 2 3.80 -22.03 -7.34
N ASP A 3 3.25 -22.05 -8.55
CA ASP A 3 3.17 -20.85 -9.40
C ASP A 3 2.33 -19.72 -8.80
N ASP A 4 1.26 -20.06 -8.08
CA ASP A 4 0.40 -19.08 -7.41
C ASP A 4 1.11 -18.43 -6.21
N ILE A 5 1.87 -19.21 -5.45
CA ILE A 5 2.70 -18.72 -4.35
C ILE A 5 3.77 -17.77 -4.89
N LYS A 6 4.49 -18.20 -5.95
CA LYS A 6 5.50 -17.37 -6.62
C LYS A 6 4.90 -16.06 -7.11
N LEU A 7 3.74 -16.11 -7.77
CA LEU A 7 3.04 -14.91 -8.23
C LEU A 7 2.67 -13.99 -7.06
N SER A 8 2.18 -14.56 -5.96
CA SER A 8 1.75 -13.80 -4.78
C SER A 8 2.92 -13.07 -4.12
N ILE A 9 4.06 -13.74 -3.94
CA ILE A 9 5.28 -13.13 -3.40
C ILE A 9 5.80 -12.02 -4.34
N LEU A 10 5.83 -12.27 -5.65
CA LEU A 10 6.32 -11.28 -6.60
C LEU A 10 5.41 -10.04 -6.72
N ALA A 11 4.15 -10.15 -6.30
CA ALA A 11 3.17 -9.08 -6.32
C ALA A 11 3.29 -8.12 -5.13
N THR A 12 3.91 -8.51 -4.01
CA THR A 12 4.12 -7.61 -2.86
C THR A 12 5.21 -6.56 -3.10
N ASN A 13 5.99 -6.68 -4.19
CA ASN A 13 6.97 -5.66 -4.55
C ASN A 13 6.28 -4.35 -4.99
N LEU A 14 6.36 -3.34 -4.14
CA LEU A 14 5.74 -2.03 -4.35
C LEU A 14 6.24 -1.28 -5.60
N GLN A 15 7.43 -1.60 -6.14
CA GLN A 15 7.88 -1.01 -7.41
C GLN A 15 6.96 -1.38 -8.58
N LYS A 16 6.24 -2.50 -8.48
CA LYS A 16 5.30 -2.98 -9.51
C LYS A 16 3.89 -2.41 -9.36
N TYR A 17 3.59 -1.73 -8.25
CA TYR A 17 2.23 -1.27 -7.94
C TYR A 17 1.60 -0.46 -9.09
N LYS A 18 2.34 0.53 -9.64
CA LYS A 18 1.81 1.42 -10.69
C LYS A 18 1.33 0.64 -11.92
N GLY A 19 2.21 -0.21 -12.47
CA GLY A 19 1.87 -1.02 -13.65
C GLY A 19 0.77 -2.04 -13.36
N GLN A 20 0.70 -2.57 -12.14
CA GLN A 20 -0.36 -3.49 -11.74
C GLN A 20 -1.72 -2.79 -11.61
N CYS A 21 -1.76 -1.57 -11.05
CA CYS A 21 -2.97 -0.77 -10.98
C CYS A 21 -3.47 -0.31 -12.35
N GLU A 22 -2.56 0.07 -13.25
CA GLU A 22 -2.91 0.42 -14.64
C GLU A 22 -3.53 -0.78 -15.36
N LYS A 23 -2.88 -1.94 -15.28
CA LYS A 23 -3.40 -3.18 -15.86
C LYS A 23 -4.79 -3.55 -15.30
N MET A 24 -4.98 -3.44 -13.98
CA MET A 24 -6.28 -3.75 -13.39
C MET A 24 -7.34 -2.72 -13.79
N ARG A 25 -6.99 -1.42 -13.90
CA ARG A 25 -7.91 -0.38 -14.37
C ARG A 25 -8.48 -0.72 -15.75
N HIS A 26 -7.60 -1.10 -16.68
CA HIS A 26 -8.03 -1.53 -18.02
C HIS A 26 -8.95 -2.77 -17.97
N ILE A 27 -8.66 -3.75 -17.12
CA ILE A 27 -9.51 -4.94 -16.96
C ILE A 27 -10.88 -4.56 -16.36
N VAL A 28 -10.93 -3.65 -15.39
CA VAL A 28 -12.20 -3.20 -14.81
C VAL A 28 -13.05 -2.44 -15.83
N GLU A 29 -12.43 -1.63 -16.68
CA GLU A 29 -13.13 -0.86 -17.74
C GLU A 29 -13.64 -1.76 -18.89
N THR A 30 -12.88 -2.78 -19.25
CA THR A 30 -13.25 -3.72 -20.34
C THR A 30 -14.13 -4.88 -19.89
N GLY A 31 -14.26 -5.09 -18.58
CA GLY A 31 -15.06 -6.15 -17.97
C GLY A 31 -14.22 -7.29 -17.37
N VAL A 32 -14.60 -7.69 -16.15
CA VAL A 32 -13.91 -8.74 -15.39
C VAL A 32 -14.48 -10.12 -15.74
N ASP A 33 -13.76 -10.89 -16.56
CA ASP A 33 -14.09 -12.30 -16.82
C ASP A 33 -13.17 -13.24 -16.03
N PHE A 34 -13.69 -13.77 -14.91
CA PHE A 34 -12.96 -14.69 -14.04
C PHE A 34 -12.59 -16.02 -14.70
N ARG A 35 -13.13 -16.37 -15.88
CA ARG A 35 -12.71 -17.58 -16.63
C ARG A 35 -11.34 -17.40 -17.27
N LYS A 36 -10.91 -16.15 -17.52
CA LYS A 36 -9.61 -15.83 -18.11
C LYS A 36 -8.50 -15.88 -17.06
N LYS A 37 -7.52 -16.78 -17.26
CA LYS A 37 -6.40 -16.99 -16.31
C LYS A 37 -5.61 -15.70 -16.03
N HIS A 38 -5.35 -14.87 -17.05
CA HIS A 38 -4.60 -13.63 -16.87
C HIS A 38 -5.35 -12.59 -16.02
N ILE A 39 -6.69 -12.54 -16.11
CA ILE A 39 -7.54 -11.69 -15.25
C ILE A 39 -7.46 -12.17 -13.81
N ARG A 40 -7.65 -13.48 -13.57
CA ARG A 40 -7.51 -14.05 -12.22
C ARG A 40 -6.13 -13.77 -11.62
N ASN A 41 -5.07 -13.94 -12.39
CA ASN A 41 -3.70 -13.69 -11.94
C ASN A 41 -3.47 -12.21 -11.61
N SER A 42 -3.99 -11.30 -12.43
CA SER A 42 -3.92 -9.86 -12.18
C SER A 42 -4.68 -9.46 -10.92
N LEU A 43 -5.87 -10.04 -10.72
CA LEU A 43 -6.66 -9.79 -9.53
C LEU A 43 -5.98 -10.34 -8.27
N LYS A 44 -5.43 -11.57 -8.31
CA LYS A 44 -4.64 -12.13 -7.21
C LYS A 44 -3.47 -11.21 -6.83
N ALA A 45 -2.74 -10.70 -7.82
CA ALA A 45 -1.64 -9.78 -7.57
C ALA A 45 -2.13 -8.49 -6.87
N LEU A 46 -3.23 -7.90 -7.34
CA LEU A 46 -3.81 -6.71 -6.70
C LEU A 46 -4.32 -7.00 -5.27
N MET A 47 -4.96 -8.14 -5.05
CA MET A 47 -5.41 -8.57 -3.72
C MET A 47 -4.23 -8.78 -2.77
N MET A 48 -3.13 -9.38 -3.24
CA MET A 48 -1.91 -9.55 -2.44
C MET A 48 -1.28 -8.20 -2.08
N MET A 49 -1.25 -7.24 -3.01
CA MET A 49 -0.82 -5.86 -2.71
C MET A 49 -1.72 -5.22 -1.63
N ALA A 50 -3.04 -5.40 -1.74
CA ALA A 50 -3.94 -4.91 -0.70
C ALA A 50 -3.61 -5.57 0.64
N CYS A 51 -3.51 -6.90 0.71
CA CYS A 51 -3.16 -7.61 1.95
C CYS A 51 -1.85 -7.10 2.59
N ASP A 52 -0.84 -6.79 1.78
CA ASP A 52 0.43 -6.21 2.24
C ASP A 52 0.26 -4.81 2.83
N LEU A 53 -0.69 -4.03 2.30
CA LEU A 53 -1.05 -2.68 2.74
C LEU A 53 -2.10 -2.65 3.87
N CYS A 54 -2.43 -3.79 4.48
CA CYS A 54 -3.61 -3.92 5.35
C CYS A 54 -3.58 -3.11 6.65
N SER A 55 -2.41 -2.61 7.04
CA SER A 55 -2.27 -1.66 8.15
C SER A 55 -3.13 -0.40 7.92
N SER A 56 -3.37 -0.03 6.67
CA SER A 56 -4.04 1.22 6.26
C SER A 56 -5.54 1.26 6.58
N TRP A 57 -6.17 0.12 6.85
CA TRP A 57 -7.59 0.03 7.23
C TRP A 57 -7.79 -0.62 8.60
N LYS A 58 -6.77 -0.55 9.45
CA LYS A 58 -6.94 -0.84 10.87
C LYS A 58 -7.56 0.37 11.56
N ARG A 59 -8.08 0.15 12.77
CA ARG A 59 -8.52 1.25 13.64
C ARG A 59 -7.36 2.22 13.85
N TRP A 60 -7.65 3.50 13.99
CA TRP A 60 -6.63 4.56 14.04
C TRP A 60 -5.45 4.26 14.97
N ASP A 61 -5.71 3.83 16.21
CA ASP A 61 -4.64 3.56 17.18
C ASP A 61 -3.75 2.39 16.76
N GLU A 62 -4.33 1.32 16.19
CA GLU A 62 -3.58 0.19 15.66
C GLU A 62 -2.77 0.59 14.44
N HIS A 63 -3.37 1.32 13.50
CA HIS A 63 -2.72 1.84 12.31
C HIS A 63 -1.49 2.67 12.68
N LYS A 64 -1.67 3.68 13.53
CA LYS A 64 -0.62 4.56 14.04
C LYS A 64 0.52 3.78 14.70
N ASN A 65 0.22 2.81 15.56
CA ASN A 65 1.24 1.98 16.21
C ASN A 65 2.06 1.15 15.21
N ILE A 66 1.41 0.62 14.17
CA ILE A 66 2.09 -0.09 13.09
C ILE A 66 2.98 0.87 12.30
N ILE A 67 2.48 2.06 11.93
CA ILE A 67 3.27 3.08 11.22
C ILE A 67 4.50 3.50 12.02
N TRP A 68 4.39 3.71 13.34
CA TRP A 68 5.54 4.01 14.18
C TRP A 68 6.58 2.89 14.21
N SER A 69 6.13 1.63 14.20
CA SER A 69 7.04 0.48 14.12
C SER A 69 7.78 0.43 12.78
N ILE A 70 7.09 0.75 11.68
CA ILE A 70 7.69 0.85 10.33
C ILE A 70 8.73 1.99 10.29
N TYR A 71 8.41 3.17 10.81
CA TYR A 71 9.39 4.27 10.83
C TYR A 71 10.60 3.99 11.71
N LYS A 72 10.43 3.26 12.81
CA LYS A 72 11.58 2.79 13.61
C LYS A 72 12.51 1.91 12.78
N GLU A 73 11.96 1.04 11.94
CA GLU A 73 12.73 0.23 10.99
C GLU A 73 13.42 1.10 9.93
N TYR A 74 12.66 2.02 9.30
CA TYR A 74 13.19 2.96 8.29
C TYR A 74 14.34 3.81 8.83
N PHE A 75 14.21 4.36 10.02
CA PHE A 75 15.27 5.15 10.65
C PHE A 75 16.50 4.31 10.97
N ASN A 76 16.31 3.08 11.46
CA ASN A 76 17.45 2.19 11.70
C ASN A 76 18.17 1.80 10.41
N GLN A 77 17.45 1.65 9.29
CA GLN A 77 18.06 1.42 7.99
C GLN A 77 18.77 2.68 7.48
N GLY A 78 18.14 3.85 7.57
CA GLY A 78 18.71 5.12 7.16
C GLY A 78 20.01 5.47 7.91
N ASP A 79 20.04 5.24 9.22
CA ASP A 79 21.26 5.46 10.02
C ASP A 79 22.40 4.53 9.58
N LYS A 80 22.08 3.27 9.23
CA LYS A 80 23.08 2.31 8.70
C LYS A 80 23.59 2.76 7.34
N GLU A 81 22.70 3.09 6.42
CA GLU A 81 23.06 3.58 5.08
C GLU A 81 23.96 4.82 5.16
N ALA A 82 23.59 5.80 5.99
CA ALA A 82 24.38 6.99 6.24
C ALA A 82 25.78 6.65 6.80
N SER A 83 25.89 5.66 7.69
CA SER A 83 27.18 5.21 8.22
C SER A 83 28.12 4.61 7.15
N PHE A 84 27.55 4.11 6.04
CA PHE A 84 28.29 3.62 4.88
C PHE A 84 28.47 4.68 3.78
N GLY A 85 28.04 5.93 4.00
CA GLY A 85 28.07 7.00 3.00
C GLY A 85 27.08 6.81 1.85
N ILE A 86 26.03 6.00 2.05
CA ILE A 86 24.96 5.77 1.08
C ILE A 86 23.91 6.87 1.23
N THR A 87 23.45 7.43 0.11
CA THR A 87 22.35 8.41 0.11
C THR A 87 21.04 7.74 0.53
N THR A 88 20.50 8.18 1.66
CA THR A 88 19.23 7.68 2.23
C THR A 88 18.05 8.56 1.79
N PRO A 89 16.88 7.97 1.46
CA PRO A 89 15.66 8.73 1.17
C PRO A 89 15.16 9.57 2.35
N ASP A 90 14.59 10.75 2.08
CA ASP A 90 14.13 11.70 3.11
C ASP A 90 13.20 11.10 4.17
N HIS A 91 12.29 10.20 3.78
CA HIS A 91 11.34 9.56 4.70
C HIS A 91 11.98 8.55 5.65
N MET A 92 13.24 8.18 5.42
CA MET A 92 14.03 7.29 6.26
C MET A 92 15.01 8.06 7.16
N LEU A 93 15.06 9.39 7.05
CA LEU A 93 15.87 10.24 7.92
C LEU A 93 15.12 10.58 9.19
N ARG A 94 15.69 10.22 10.35
CA ARG A 94 15.09 10.48 11.66
C ARG A 94 14.88 11.98 11.94
N THR A 95 15.71 12.84 11.35
CA THR A 95 15.56 14.30 11.42
C THR A 95 14.28 14.82 10.77
N ASN A 96 13.66 14.02 9.89
CA ASN A 96 12.42 14.38 9.19
C ASN A 96 11.18 13.76 9.84
N ALA A 97 11.26 13.31 11.09
CA ALA A 97 10.14 12.67 11.80
C ALA A 97 8.88 13.54 11.85
N GLU A 98 9.02 14.87 11.93
CA GLU A 98 7.90 15.81 11.89
C GLU A 98 7.14 15.79 10.55
N SER A 99 7.77 15.32 9.46
CA SER A 99 7.14 15.19 8.14
C SER A 99 6.37 13.88 7.95
N ILE A 100 6.35 12.98 8.94
CA ILE A 100 5.65 11.69 8.86
C ILE A 100 4.17 11.82 8.49
N PRO A 101 3.38 12.75 9.07
CA PRO A 101 1.98 12.93 8.66
C PRO A 101 1.82 13.24 7.17
N LYS A 102 2.72 14.06 6.61
CA LYS A 102 2.74 14.39 5.18
C LYS A 102 3.08 13.16 4.33
N TYR A 103 4.07 12.37 4.73
CA TYR A 103 4.45 11.14 4.03
C TYR A 103 3.31 10.12 4.05
N GLN A 104 2.63 9.94 5.20
CA GLN A 104 1.50 9.02 5.33
C GLN A 104 0.29 9.49 4.51
N THR A 105 -0.04 10.77 4.53
CA THR A 105 -1.08 11.36 3.67
C THR A 105 -0.80 11.04 2.20
N SER A 106 0.42 11.33 1.73
CA SER A 106 0.81 11.06 0.35
C SER A 106 0.78 9.56 0.01
N PHE A 107 1.22 8.70 0.92
CA PHE A 107 1.22 7.25 0.72
C PHE A 107 -0.19 6.69 0.62
N LEU A 108 -1.10 7.09 1.52
CA LEU A 108 -2.50 6.66 1.49
C LEU A 108 -3.19 7.10 0.19
N GLU A 109 -3.00 8.36 -0.23
CA GLU A 109 -3.63 8.92 -1.44
C GLU A 109 -3.08 8.31 -2.73
N ASN A 110 -1.76 8.15 -2.82
CA ASN A 110 -1.09 7.82 -4.08
C ASN A 110 -0.75 6.34 -4.24
N VAL A 111 -0.87 5.53 -3.19
CA VAL A 111 -0.53 4.09 -3.22
C VAL A 111 -1.71 3.24 -2.76
N VAL A 112 -2.26 3.50 -1.57
CA VAL A 112 -3.28 2.62 -0.97
C VAL A 112 -4.65 2.81 -1.60
N MET A 113 -5.12 4.06 -1.69
CA MET A 113 -6.44 4.39 -2.24
C MET A 113 -6.66 3.84 -3.66
N PRO A 114 -5.71 3.97 -4.62
CA PRO A 114 -5.88 3.42 -5.96
C PRO A 114 -6.10 1.91 -5.98
N VAL A 115 -5.43 1.16 -5.11
CA VAL A 115 -5.60 -0.30 -4.97
C VAL A 115 -7.00 -0.63 -4.45
N LEU A 116 -7.43 0.02 -3.36
CA LEU A 116 -8.73 -0.23 -2.74
C LEU A 116 -9.90 0.20 -3.64
N LEU A 117 -9.77 1.32 -4.37
CA LEU A 117 -10.78 1.77 -5.33
C LEU A 117 -10.98 0.78 -6.47
N LEU A 118 -9.91 0.18 -6.98
CA LEU A 118 -10.02 -0.86 -8.00
C LEU A 118 -10.68 -2.13 -7.44
N LEU A 119 -10.31 -2.54 -6.23
CA LEU A 119 -10.92 -3.71 -5.58
C LEU A 119 -12.40 -3.49 -5.26
N THR A 120 -12.81 -2.32 -4.80
CA THR A 120 -14.23 -2.03 -4.49
C THR A 120 -15.12 -1.98 -5.73
N LYS A 121 -14.58 -1.67 -6.91
CA LYS A 121 -15.31 -1.81 -8.18
C LYS A 121 -15.64 -3.27 -8.52
N ILE A 122 -14.81 -4.22 -8.06
CA ILE A 122 -14.98 -5.67 -8.31
C ILE A 122 -15.76 -6.33 -7.17
N PHE A 123 -15.44 -5.94 -5.94
CA PHE A 123 -16.01 -6.46 -4.71
C PHE A 123 -16.58 -5.31 -3.87
N PRO A 124 -17.84 -4.89 -4.12
CA PRO A 124 -18.47 -3.78 -3.41
C PRO A 124 -18.54 -3.95 -1.89
N GLN A 125 -18.41 -5.17 -1.39
CA GLN A 125 -18.36 -5.50 0.04
C GLN A 125 -17.14 -4.90 0.75
N LEU A 126 -16.09 -4.51 0.00
CA LEU A 126 -14.88 -3.91 0.56
C LEU A 126 -15.02 -2.39 0.81
N LYS A 127 -16.21 -1.81 0.63
CA LYS A 127 -16.43 -0.36 0.83
C LYS A 127 -16.11 0.10 2.26
N GLU A 128 -16.37 -0.73 3.27
CA GLU A 128 -16.02 -0.41 4.67
C GLU A 128 -14.51 -0.31 4.88
N ILE A 129 -13.72 -1.14 4.18
CA ILE A 129 -12.26 -1.07 4.20
C ILE A 129 -11.79 0.25 3.60
N LEU A 130 -12.33 0.62 2.44
CA LEU A 130 -12.02 1.90 1.79
C LEU A 130 -12.36 3.09 2.70
N LYS A 131 -13.54 3.06 3.33
CA LYS A 131 -13.98 4.10 4.26
C LYS A 131 -13.03 4.22 5.46
N THR A 132 -12.67 3.11 6.09
CA THR A 132 -11.74 3.11 7.24
C THR A 132 -10.39 3.72 6.85
N THR A 133 -9.88 3.44 5.65
CA THR A 133 -8.63 4.05 5.18
C THR A 133 -8.80 5.55 4.88
N GLN A 134 -9.97 6.00 4.40
CA GLN A 134 -10.27 7.42 4.26
C GLN A 134 -10.33 8.12 5.61
N ASP A 135 -10.93 7.49 6.63
CA ASP A 135 -10.95 8.03 7.99
C ASP A 135 -9.52 8.17 8.55
N ASN A 136 -8.66 7.16 8.35
CA ASN A 136 -7.24 7.24 8.73
C ASN A 136 -6.49 8.35 7.97
N LEU A 137 -6.81 8.60 6.69
CA LEU A 137 -6.24 9.70 5.92
C LEU A 137 -6.59 11.06 6.54
N GLU A 138 -7.84 11.27 6.94
CA GLU A 138 -8.27 12.50 7.60
C GLU A 138 -7.63 12.67 8.99
N CYS A 139 -7.44 11.58 9.73
CA CYS A 139 -6.66 11.60 10.96
C CYS A 139 -5.21 12.07 10.72
N TRP A 140 -4.54 11.59 9.66
CA TRP A 140 -3.19 12.06 9.33
C TRP A 140 -3.13 13.52 8.90
N LYS A 141 -4.12 14.02 8.15
CA LYS A 141 -4.18 15.43 7.73
C LYS A 141 -4.33 16.39 8.91
N THR A 142 -4.91 15.93 10.00
CA THR A 142 -5.14 16.70 11.24
C THR A 142 -4.15 16.34 12.36
N TYR A 143 -3.20 15.45 12.08
CA TYR A 143 -2.20 15.00 13.06
C TYR A 143 -1.10 16.04 13.23
N HIS A 144 -0.84 16.43 14.48
CA HIS A 144 0.17 17.39 14.89
C HIS A 144 1.13 16.76 15.91
#